data_AF-A0AAP0BGW6-F1
#
_entry.id   AF-A0AAP0BGW6-F1
#
_cell.length_a   1.000
_cell.length_b   1.000
_cell.length_c   1.000
_cell.angle_alpha   90.00
_cell.angle_beta   90.00
_cell.angle_gamma   90.00
#
_symmetry.space_group_name_H-M   'P 1'
#
loop_
_entity.id
_entity.type
_entity.pdbx_description
1 polymer ?
#
loop_
_entity_poly.entity_id
_entity_poly.type
_entity_poly.pdbx_seq_one_letter_code
_entity_poly.pdbx_strand_id
1 'polypeptide(L)'
;MREVKFVGGGARLFSKPSLDFLYKKLTASSYLSIHVLYITDFFNVNELIANAAYIGTPGKGILAADESTGTIGKRFASIKVENVEANRPALRELLFCTPGALQYLSGVIFFEETLYQKTADGKLFVDVLKEGGVLPGIKVDKGTVELVGTNAETTTQGHDNLGKRCAKYYEAGARFAKWRAVLKIGPNEPSQLSIDENAKGLARYAIICQENGLVPIVEPEILVDGSHDDIDRCAEVSERVLAACYKALNDHHVLLEGTLLKPNMVTPGSEAPKVAHELIAKFTIRTLLRTVPAAVPAIVFLSGGQSEEEATLNLNAMNKLEGKKP
;
A
#
# COMPACT_ATOMS: atom_id res chain seq x y z
N MET A 1 51.55 6.12 -42.97
CA MET A 1 51.14 4.71 -42.87
C MET A 1 50.84 4.42 -41.41
N ARG A 2 49.63 4.13 -40.91
CA ARG A 2 48.37 3.71 -41.53
C ARG A 2 47.24 4.53 -40.89
N GLU A 3 46.33 5.05 -41.71
CA GLU A 3 45.03 5.56 -41.28
C GLU A 3 44.16 4.38 -40.82
N VAL A 4 43.49 4.52 -39.68
CA VAL A 4 42.36 3.66 -39.31
C VAL A 4 41.11 4.54 -39.41
N LYS A 5 40.31 4.28 -40.45
CA LYS A 5 38.99 4.88 -40.66
C LYS A 5 38.04 4.42 -39.56
N PHE A 6 37.54 5.35 -38.76
CA PHE A 6 36.30 5.14 -38.02
C PHE A 6 35.13 5.38 -38.97
N VAL A 7 34.45 4.30 -39.37
CA VAL A 7 33.17 4.35 -40.08
C VAL A 7 32.09 4.69 -39.05
N GLY A 8 31.34 5.76 -39.33
CA GLY A 8 30.28 6.26 -38.46
C GLY A 8 29.20 5.23 -38.18
N GLY A 9 29.06 4.86 -36.91
CA GLY A 9 27.88 4.19 -36.36
C GLY A 9 26.99 5.25 -35.73
N GLY A 10 25.93 5.65 -36.42
CA GLY A 10 24.88 6.50 -35.84
C GLY A 10 24.27 5.80 -34.64
N ALA A 11 24.42 6.39 -33.46
CA ALA A 11 23.66 6.01 -32.28
C ALA A 11 22.17 6.27 -32.60
N ARG A 12 21.42 5.21 -32.91
CA ARG A 12 19.96 5.29 -32.88
C ARG A 12 19.59 5.46 -31.41
N LEU A 13 19.27 6.69 -31.03
CA LEU A 13 18.43 6.97 -29.87
C LEU A 13 17.14 6.17 -30.08
N PHE A 14 17.02 5.03 -29.41
CA PHE A 14 15.73 4.38 -29.25
C PHE A 14 14.90 5.31 -28.36
N SER A 15 14.06 6.14 -28.98
CA SER A 15 12.97 6.79 -28.28
C SER A 15 12.17 5.68 -27.60
N LYS A 16 12.09 5.69 -26.26
CA LYS A 16 11.15 4.82 -25.54
C LYS A 16 9.78 5.04 -26.18
N PRO A 17 9.16 4.01 -26.78
CA PRO A 17 7.79 4.17 -27.23
C PRO A 17 6.94 4.55 -26.01
N SER A 18 5.99 5.48 -26.20
CA SER A 18 5.00 5.73 -25.16
C SER A 18 4.29 4.40 -24.84
N LEU A 19 3.88 4.21 -23.58
CA LEU A 19 3.07 3.03 -23.22
C LEU A 19 1.86 2.91 -24.16
N ASP A 20 1.24 4.03 -24.53
CA ASP A 20 0.22 4.13 -25.58
C ASP A 20 0.60 3.46 -26.90
N PHE A 21 1.85 3.56 -27.35
CA PHE A 21 2.33 2.93 -28.58
C PHE A 21 2.51 1.41 -28.42
N LEU A 22 2.99 0.94 -27.27
CA LEU A 22 3.09 -0.49 -26.97
C LEU A 22 1.70 -1.13 -26.89
N TYR A 23 0.75 -0.47 -26.22
CA TYR A 23 -0.64 -0.94 -26.11
C TYR A 23 -1.41 -0.86 -27.43
N LYS A 24 -1.27 0.23 -28.22
CA LYS A 24 -1.94 0.36 -29.54
C LYS A 24 -1.36 -0.55 -30.63
N LYS A 25 -0.09 -0.98 -30.57
CA LYS A 25 0.43 -1.95 -31.53
C LYS A 25 -0.02 -3.39 -31.24
N LEU A 26 -0.32 -3.71 -29.98
CA LEU A 26 -0.80 -5.02 -29.58
C LEU A 26 -2.22 -5.33 -30.06
N THR A 27 -3.04 -4.31 -30.34
CA THR A 27 -4.41 -4.48 -30.85
C THR A 27 -4.48 -4.91 -32.33
N ALA A 28 -3.36 -4.88 -33.07
CA ALA A 28 -3.32 -5.15 -34.51
C ALA A 28 -2.85 -6.57 -34.88
N SER A 29 -2.52 -7.43 -33.92
CA SER A 29 -2.04 -8.80 -34.19
C SER A 29 -3.10 -9.84 -33.83
N SER A 30 -3.44 -10.71 -34.78
CA SER A 30 -4.41 -11.81 -34.66
C SER A 30 -4.00 -12.94 -33.69
N TYR A 31 -2.95 -12.72 -32.89
CA TYR A 31 -2.54 -13.55 -31.77
C TYR A 31 -2.73 -12.77 -30.46
N LEU A 32 -3.96 -12.34 -30.20
CA LEU A 32 -4.33 -11.80 -28.90
C LEU A 32 -4.33 -12.98 -27.92
N SER A 33 -3.22 -13.14 -27.18
CA SER A 33 -3.26 -13.97 -25.98
C SER A 33 -4.33 -13.39 -25.08
N ILE A 34 -5.25 -14.24 -24.61
CA ILE A 34 -6.36 -13.92 -23.70
C ILE A 34 -5.93 -12.99 -22.53
N HIS A 35 -4.64 -13.01 -22.16
CA HIS A 35 -4.04 -12.18 -21.12
C HIS A 35 -4.01 -10.67 -21.41
N VAL A 36 -3.95 -10.23 -22.68
CA VAL A 36 -3.87 -8.79 -23.03
C VAL A 36 -5.26 -8.13 -23.01
N LEU A 37 -6.33 -8.91 -23.24
CA LEU A 37 -7.71 -8.43 -23.25
C LEU A 37 -8.18 -7.94 -21.87
N TYR A 38 -7.73 -8.57 -20.77
CA TYR A 38 -8.20 -8.23 -19.43
C TYR A 38 -7.76 -6.86 -18.93
N ILE A 39 -6.60 -6.36 -19.35
CA ILE A 39 -6.08 -5.07 -18.86
C ILE A 39 -6.74 -3.89 -19.59
N THR A 40 -7.15 -4.08 -20.85
CA THR A 40 -7.75 -2.99 -21.66
C THR A 40 -9.19 -2.65 -21.29
N ASP A 41 -9.87 -3.51 -20.52
CA ASP A 41 -11.26 -3.30 -20.08
C ASP A 41 -11.35 -2.71 -18.65
N PHE A 42 -10.23 -2.47 -17.96
CA PHE A 42 -10.26 -1.73 -16.69
C PHE A 42 -10.72 -0.29 -16.92
N PHE A 43 -11.63 0.18 -16.06
CA PHE A 43 -11.96 1.60 -15.97
C PHE A 43 -10.67 2.41 -15.78
N ASN A 44 -10.31 3.20 -16.79
CA ASN A 44 -9.26 4.21 -16.78
C ASN A 44 -7.90 3.76 -16.19
N VAL A 45 -7.27 2.74 -16.78
CA VAL A 45 -5.89 2.27 -16.45
C VAL A 45 -4.90 3.43 -16.24
N ASN A 46 -4.96 4.45 -17.08
CA ASN A 46 -4.06 5.60 -16.99
C ASN A 46 -4.27 6.42 -15.70
N GLU A 47 -5.51 6.53 -15.21
CA GLU A 47 -5.80 7.19 -13.94
C GLU A 47 -5.29 6.38 -12.74
N LEU A 48 -5.39 5.05 -12.77
CA LEU A 48 -4.81 4.19 -11.72
C LEU A 48 -3.30 4.40 -11.62
N ILE A 49 -2.59 4.35 -12.76
CA ILE A 49 -1.14 4.56 -12.81
C ILE A 49 -0.78 5.98 -12.34
N ALA A 50 -1.51 7.00 -12.81
CA ALA A 50 -1.26 8.38 -12.44
C ALA A 50 -1.48 8.63 -10.94
N ASN A 51 -2.54 8.09 -10.36
CA ASN A 51 -2.83 8.23 -8.93
C ASN A 51 -1.82 7.46 -8.07
N ALA A 52 -1.42 6.25 -8.47
CA ALA A 52 -0.40 5.48 -7.74
C ALA A 52 0.96 6.20 -7.76
N ALA A 53 1.37 6.72 -8.91
CA ALA A 53 2.57 7.54 -9.04
C ALA A 53 2.48 8.85 -8.23
N TYR A 54 1.31 9.51 -8.22
CA TYR A 54 1.07 10.71 -7.42
C TYR A 54 1.24 10.43 -5.92
N ILE A 55 0.69 9.31 -5.43
CA ILE A 55 0.84 8.91 -4.03
C ILE A 55 2.32 8.70 -3.68
N GLY A 56 3.12 8.19 -4.61
CA GLY A 56 4.57 8.03 -4.51
C GLY A 56 5.41 9.31 -4.69
N THR A 57 4.82 10.50 -4.70
CA THR A 57 5.55 11.76 -4.91
C THR A 57 6.68 11.93 -3.87
N PRO A 58 7.93 12.18 -4.30
CA PRO A 58 9.05 12.38 -3.39
C PRO A 58 8.79 13.52 -2.38
N GLY A 59 9.11 13.26 -1.11
CA GLY A 59 8.90 14.22 -0.01
C GLY A 59 7.46 14.27 0.52
N LYS A 60 6.57 13.40 0.02
CA LYS A 60 5.21 13.24 0.54
C LYS A 60 4.96 11.83 1.07
N GLY A 61 3.91 11.68 1.88
CA GLY A 61 3.44 10.39 2.41
C GLY A 61 1.93 10.30 2.53
N ILE A 62 1.45 9.21 3.13
CA ILE A 62 0.03 9.00 3.41
C ILE A 62 -0.23 9.19 4.91
N LEU A 63 -1.30 9.93 5.23
CA LEU A 63 -1.87 9.92 6.58
C LEU A 63 -2.92 8.79 6.69
N ALA A 64 -2.70 7.83 7.59
CA ALA A 64 -3.69 6.79 7.87
C ALA A 64 -4.65 7.27 8.97
N ALA A 65 -5.81 7.81 8.58
CA ALA A 65 -6.87 8.29 9.47
C ALA A 65 -8.13 7.38 9.39
N ASP A 66 -7.89 6.09 9.15
CA ASP A 66 -8.89 5.05 8.88
C ASP A 66 -9.26 4.21 10.10
N GLU A 67 -9.05 4.74 11.32
CA GLU A 67 -9.49 4.07 12.53
C GLU A 67 -11.00 3.83 12.50
N SER A 68 -11.41 2.57 12.64
CA SER A 68 -12.81 2.22 12.87
C SER A 68 -13.31 2.82 14.19
N THR A 69 -14.62 2.89 14.38
CA THR A 69 -15.24 3.41 15.61
C THR A 69 -14.67 2.75 16.88
N GLY A 70 -14.42 1.44 16.86
CA GLY A 70 -13.80 0.74 18.00
C GLY A 70 -12.32 1.09 18.20
N THR A 71 -11.57 1.32 17.11
CA THR A 71 -10.14 1.66 17.17
C THR A 71 -9.94 3.09 17.67
N ILE A 72 -10.68 4.05 17.12
CA ILE A 72 -10.60 5.45 17.57
C ILE A 72 -11.07 5.60 19.02
N GLY A 73 -12.05 4.80 19.45
CA GLY A 73 -12.47 4.75 20.85
C GLY A 73 -11.33 4.40 21.81
N LYS A 74 -10.46 3.45 21.46
CA LYS A 74 -9.25 3.14 22.25
C LYS A 74 -8.27 4.31 22.31
N ARG A 75 -8.11 5.05 21.19
CA ARG A 75 -7.25 6.25 21.13
C ARG A 75 -7.80 7.37 22.01
N PHE A 76 -9.08 7.68 21.90
CA PHE A 76 -9.75 8.67 22.74
C PHE A 76 -9.72 8.33 24.23
N ALA A 77 -9.94 7.06 24.59
CA ALA A 77 -9.87 6.62 25.98
C ALA A 77 -8.48 6.89 26.60
N SER A 78 -7.39 6.73 25.83
CA SER A 78 -6.02 6.99 26.33
C SER A 78 -5.77 8.46 26.72
N ILE A 79 -6.55 9.39 26.18
CA ILE A 79 -6.50 10.82 26.46
C ILE A 79 -7.77 11.34 27.17
N LYS A 80 -8.59 10.43 27.71
CA LYS A 80 -9.83 10.75 28.45
C LYS A 80 -10.86 11.54 27.65
N VAL A 81 -10.94 11.29 26.34
CA VAL A 81 -11.98 11.84 25.44
C VAL A 81 -13.06 10.79 25.21
N GLU A 82 -14.32 11.21 25.13
CA GLU A 82 -15.45 10.31 24.88
C GLU A 82 -15.58 9.98 23.38
N ASN A 83 -15.91 8.72 23.05
CA ASN A 83 -16.13 8.27 21.68
C ASN A 83 -17.57 8.51 21.20
N VAL A 84 -17.92 9.77 21.03
CA VAL A 84 -19.20 10.22 20.46
C VAL A 84 -19.02 10.72 19.03
N GLU A 85 -20.11 10.74 18.26
CA GLU A 85 -20.07 11.16 16.86
C GLU A 85 -19.45 12.54 16.73
N ALA A 86 -19.86 13.55 17.50
CA ALA A 86 -19.31 14.90 17.41
C ALA A 86 -17.78 15.01 17.59
N ASN A 87 -17.15 14.14 18.38
CA ASN A 87 -15.70 14.20 18.64
C ASN A 87 -14.88 13.60 17.49
N ARG A 88 -15.43 12.65 16.73
CA ARG A 88 -14.73 11.98 15.64
C ARG A 88 -14.42 12.92 14.46
N PRO A 89 -15.39 13.63 13.84
CA PRO A 89 -15.10 14.60 12.81
C PRO A 89 -14.33 15.80 13.36
N ALA A 90 -14.48 16.18 14.64
CA ALA A 90 -13.66 17.25 15.24
C ALA A 90 -12.15 16.91 15.21
N LEU A 91 -11.79 15.65 15.53
CA LEU A 91 -10.41 15.19 15.36
C LEU A 91 -9.99 15.19 13.87
N ARG A 92 -10.86 14.72 12.98
CA ARG A 92 -10.55 14.69 11.53
C ARG A 92 -10.36 16.07 10.95
N GLU A 93 -11.19 17.03 11.36
CA GLU A 93 -11.07 18.43 11.01
C GLU A 93 -9.75 19.02 11.52
N LEU A 94 -9.38 18.75 12.77
CA LEU A 94 -8.07 19.14 13.31
C LEU A 94 -6.94 18.64 12.41
N LEU A 95 -6.96 17.36 12.02
CA LEU A 95 -5.92 16.78 11.18
C LEU A 95 -5.89 17.37 9.77
N PHE A 96 -7.05 17.50 9.11
CA PHE A 96 -7.12 17.84 7.68
C PHE A 96 -7.06 19.35 7.42
N CYS A 97 -7.43 20.17 8.40
CA CYS A 97 -7.39 21.62 8.32
C CYS A 97 -6.15 22.24 8.99
N THR A 98 -5.20 21.42 9.47
CA THR A 98 -3.94 21.93 10.03
C THR A 98 -3.16 22.73 8.97
N PRO A 99 -2.87 24.03 9.20
CA PRO A 99 -2.15 24.85 8.23
C PRO A 99 -0.78 24.27 7.89
N GLY A 100 -0.50 24.12 6.59
CA GLY A 100 0.79 23.61 6.10
C GLY A 100 1.01 22.11 6.27
N ALA A 101 0.05 21.32 6.78
CA ALA A 101 0.20 19.87 6.89
C ALA A 101 0.07 19.18 5.51
N LEU A 102 -0.92 19.60 4.71
CA LEU A 102 -1.28 18.94 3.45
C LEU A 102 -0.16 18.93 2.41
N GLN A 103 0.81 19.86 2.48
CA GLN A 103 1.94 19.89 1.54
C GLN A 103 2.86 18.65 1.66
N TYR A 104 2.87 17.98 2.81
CA TYR A 104 3.64 16.75 3.05
C TYR A 104 2.82 15.48 2.77
N LEU A 105 1.54 15.63 2.41
CA LEU A 105 0.64 14.51 2.17
C LEU A 105 0.35 14.37 0.68
N SER A 106 0.37 13.14 0.19
CA SER A 106 -0.11 12.76 -1.14
C SER A 106 -1.46 12.05 -1.06
N GLY A 107 -1.77 11.42 0.07
CA GLY A 107 -3.09 10.84 0.33
C GLY A 107 -3.45 10.78 1.81
N VAL A 108 -4.76 10.64 2.08
CA VAL A 108 -5.28 10.31 3.41
C VAL A 108 -6.22 9.13 3.30
N ILE A 109 -6.02 8.09 4.12
CA ILE A 109 -6.95 6.95 4.18
C ILE A 109 -8.04 7.27 5.20
N PHE A 110 -9.29 7.19 4.78
CA PHE A 110 -10.47 7.37 5.63
C PHE A 110 -11.07 6.05 6.09
N PHE A 111 -11.82 6.13 7.19
CA PHE A 111 -12.88 5.19 7.49
C PHE A 111 -14.18 5.62 6.78
N GLU A 112 -15.11 4.70 6.55
CA GLU A 112 -16.34 4.98 5.79
C GLU A 112 -17.15 6.15 6.38
N GLU A 113 -17.23 6.26 7.70
CA GLU A 113 -17.88 7.40 8.36
C GLU A 113 -17.27 8.74 7.92
N THR A 114 -15.93 8.84 7.92
CA THR A 114 -15.20 10.08 7.60
C THR A 114 -15.34 10.49 6.13
N LEU A 115 -15.51 9.53 5.22
CA LEU A 115 -15.68 9.80 3.79
C LEU A 115 -16.92 10.68 3.50
N TYR A 116 -17.95 10.55 4.34
CA TYR A 116 -19.21 11.29 4.20
C TYR A 116 -19.39 12.39 5.26
N GLN A 117 -18.43 12.56 6.17
CA GLN A 117 -18.44 13.60 7.19
C GLN A 117 -18.00 14.96 6.65
N LYS A 118 -18.35 15.99 7.42
CA LYS A 118 -18.12 17.39 7.12
C LYS A 118 -17.37 18.06 8.25
N THR A 119 -16.71 19.16 7.92
CA THR A 119 -16.25 20.16 8.87
C THR A 119 -17.43 20.78 9.62
N ALA A 120 -17.14 21.48 10.72
CA ALA A 120 -18.12 22.27 11.45
C ALA A 120 -18.83 23.30 10.56
N ASP A 121 -18.13 23.85 9.56
CA ASP A 121 -18.67 24.80 8.57
C ASP A 121 -19.42 24.13 7.39
N GLY A 122 -19.61 22.80 7.44
CA GLY A 122 -20.46 22.07 6.51
C GLY A 122 -19.79 21.60 5.21
N LYS A 123 -18.46 21.72 5.10
CA LYS A 123 -17.69 21.27 3.93
C LYS A 123 -17.27 19.81 4.08
N LEU A 124 -17.41 19.00 3.02
CA LEU A 124 -16.98 17.59 3.05
C LEU A 124 -15.46 17.49 3.22
N PHE A 125 -14.99 16.55 4.05
CA PHE A 125 -13.55 16.32 4.21
C PHE A 125 -12.87 15.90 2.90
N VAL A 126 -13.58 15.18 2.04
CA VAL A 126 -13.14 14.87 0.67
C VAL A 126 -12.78 16.15 -0.09
N ASP A 127 -13.58 17.21 0.01
CA ASP A 127 -13.36 18.45 -0.74
C ASP A 127 -12.23 19.28 -0.10
N VAL A 128 -12.09 19.25 1.22
CA VAL A 128 -10.92 19.81 1.92
C VAL A 128 -9.62 19.23 1.38
N LEU A 129 -9.54 17.89 1.26
CA LEU A 129 -8.35 17.23 0.73
C LEU A 129 -8.11 17.53 -0.75
N LYS A 130 -9.16 17.48 -1.59
CA LYS A 130 -9.05 17.77 -3.02
C LYS A 130 -8.51 19.18 -3.27
N GLU A 131 -9.02 20.19 -2.56
CA GLU A 131 -8.52 21.56 -2.68
C GLU A 131 -7.08 21.72 -2.18
N GLY A 132 -6.68 20.94 -1.17
CA GLY A 132 -5.30 20.84 -0.72
C GLY A 132 -4.38 20.01 -1.62
N GLY A 133 -4.89 19.46 -2.73
CA GLY A 133 -4.14 18.59 -3.62
C GLY A 133 -3.77 17.23 -3.00
N VAL A 134 -4.59 16.70 -2.09
CA VAL A 134 -4.35 15.42 -1.43
C VAL A 134 -5.43 14.43 -1.87
N LEU A 135 -5.04 13.21 -2.25
CA LEU A 135 -6.00 12.20 -2.66
C LEU A 135 -6.76 11.64 -1.45
N PRO A 136 -8.09 11.55 -1.49
CA PRO A 136 -8.86 10.77 -0.51
C PRO A 136 -8.74 9.28 -0.83
N GLY A 137 -8.52 8.47 0.21
CA GLY A 137 -8.52 7.03 0.15
C GLY A 137 -9.50 6.43 1.15
N ILE A 138 -9.81 5.15 1.01
CA ILE A 138 -10.82 4.48 1.82
C ILE A 138 -10.37 3.10 2.29
N LYS A 139 -10.53 2.80 3.57
CA LYS A 139 -10.43 1.44 4.10
C LYS A 139 -11.66 0.63 3.68
N VAL A 140 -11.45 -0.51 3.03
CA VAL A 140 -12.56 -1.33 2.48
C VAL A 140 -12.64 -2.75 3.04
N ASP A 141 -11.62 -3.18 3.80
CA ASP A 141 -11.69 -4.42 4.59
C ASP A 141 -12.68 -4.28 5.76
N LYS A 142 -13.24 -5.41 6.18
CA LYS A 142 -14.17 -5.53 7.30
C LYS A 142 -13.53 -6.14 8.53
N GLY A 143 -12.20 -6.02 8.65
CA GLY A 143 -11.43 -6.57 9.75
C GLY A 143 -11.05 -8.04 9.58
N THR A 144 -10.24 -8.50 10.52
CA THR A 144 -9.71 -9.86 10.58
C THR A 144 -10.59 -10.77 11.41
N VAL A 145 -10.67 -12.03 11.01
CA VAL A 145 -11.25 -13.14 11.77
C VAL A 145 -10.23 -14.26 11.91
N GLU A 146 -10.43 -15.12 12.90
CA GLU A 146 -9.59 -16.31 13.07
C GLU A 146 -9.71 -17.24 11.86
N LEU A 147 -8.58 -17.73 11.37
CA LEU A 147 -8.50 -18.74 10.34
C LEU A 147 -8.60 -20.12 11.01
N VAL A 148 -9.83 -20.65 11.09
CA VAL A 148 -10.12 -21.91 11.77
C VAL A 148 -9.23 -23.05 11.27
N GLY A 149 -8.70 -23.85 12.20
CA GLY A 149 -7.75 -24.93 11.89
C GLY A 149 -6.28 -24.49 11.89
N THR A 150 -6.01 -23.24 12.26
CA THR A 150 -4.65 -22.73 12.52
C THR A 150 -4.47 -22.42 14.00
N ASN A 151 -3.24 -22.12 14.41
CA ASN A 151 -2.95 -21.65 15.76
C ASN A 151 -3.25 -20.16 15.89
N ALA A 152 -4.51 -19.76 15.96
CA ALA A 152 -4.94 -18.35 16.08
C ALA A 152 -4.28 -17.42 15.04
N GLU A 153 -4.13 -17.88 13.80
CA GLU A 153 -3.80 -17.01 12.67
C GLU A 153 -5.09 -16.39 12.12
N THR A 154 -4.97 -15.42 11.21
CA THR A 154 -6.13 -14.65 10.75
C THR A 154 -6.29 -14.64 9.25
N THR A 155 -7.53 -14.44 8.81
CA THR A 155 -7.86 -14.02 7.44
C THR A 155 -8.72 -12.76 7.50
N THR A 156 -8.79 -12.01 6.41
CA THR A 156 -9.47 -10.72 6.37
C THR A 156 -10.77 -10.80 5.60
N GLN A 157 -11.84 -10.22 6.14
CA GLN A 157 -13.16 -10.19 5.52
C GLN A 157 -13.39 -8.91 4.70
N GLY A 158 -14.37 -8.95 3.80
CA GLY A 158 -14.83 -7.75 3.10
C GLY A 158 -15.12 -7.92 1.60
N HIS A 159 -14.82 -9.07 0.99
CA HIS A 159 -14.99 -9.25 -0.45
C HIS A 159 -16.45 -9.23 -0.90
N ASP A 160 -17.38 -9.67 -0.06
CA ASP A 160 -18.80 -9.65 -0.37
C ASP A 160 -19.27 -8.21 -0.66
N ASN A 161 -19.83 -8.01 -1.85
CA ASN A 161 -20.25 -6.71 -2.38
C ASN A 161 -19.11 -5.66 -2.46
N LEU A 162 -17.84 -6.05 -2.48
CA LEU A 162 -16.70 -5.11 -2.53
C LEU A 162 -16.77 -4.18 -3.74
N GLY A 163 -16.99 -4.70 -4.96
CA GLY A 163 -17.08 -3.87 -6.17
C GLY A 163 -18.15 -2.78 -6.08
N LYS A 164 -19.35 -3.13 -5.59
CA LYS A 164 -20.44 -2.16 -5.35
C LYS A 164 -20.04 -1.07 -4.36
N ARG A 165 -19.26 -1.39 -3.33
CA ARG A 165 -18.76 -0.39 -2.38
C ARG A 165 -17.67 0.46 -3.02
N CYS A 166 -16.72 -0.14 -3.74
CA CYS A 166 -15.66 0.58 -4.46
C CYS A 166 -16.25 1.62 -5.44
N ALA A 167 -17.25 1.24 -6.24
CA ALA A 167 -17.94 2.18 -7.14
C ALA A 167 -18.52 3.38 -6.38
N LYS A 168 -19.24 3.14 -5.28
CA LYS A 168 -19.79 4.20 -4.43
C LYS A 168 -18.72 5.09 -3.79
N TYR A 169 -17.59 4.51 -3.37
CA TYR A 169 -16.51 5.28 -2.78
C TYR A 169 -15.78 6.12 -3.83
N TYR A 170 -15.63 5.61 -5.05
CA TYR A 170 -15.09 6.36 -6.17
C TYR A 170 -15.97 7.58 -6.52
N GLU A 171 -17.29 7.38 -6.60
CA GLU A 171 -18.29 8.45 -6.76
C GLU A 171 -18.22 9.48 -5.63
N ALA A 172 -18.01 9.02 -4.39
CA ALA A 172 -17.82 9.89 -3.22
C ALA A 172 -16.47 10.63 -3.21
N GLY A 173 -15.55 10.32 -4.13
CA GLY A 173 -14.29 11.04 -4.32
C GLY A 173 -13.03 10.31 -3.88
N ALA A 174 -13.13 9.06 -3.40
CA ALA A 174 -11.95 8.24 -3.14
C ALA A 174 -11.22 7.89 -4.45
N ARG A 175 -9.89 7.79 -4.40
CA ARG A 175 -9.03 7.41 -5.54
C ARG A 175 -8.08 6.25 -5.27
N PHE A 176 -8.01 5.83 -4.00
CA PHE A 176 -7.31 4.63 -3.61
C PHE A 176 -8.04 3.94 -2.47
N ALA A 177 -7.77 2.66 -2.29
CA ALA A 177 -8.35 1.84 -1.25
C ALA A 177 -7.24 1.24 -0.38
N LYS A 178 -7.61 0.76 0.80
CA LYS A 178 -6.72 0.03 1.71
C LYS A 178 -7.37 -1.26 2.20
N TRP A 179 -6.60 -2.34 2.23
CA TRP A 179 -6.99 -3.62 2.80
C TRP A 179 -5.86 -4.20 3.63
N ARG A 180 -6.10 -4.37 4.94
CA ARG A 180 -5.12 -4.90 5.89
C ARG A 180 -5.28 -6.41 6.10
N ALA A 181 -4.30 -7.19 5.67
CA ALA A 181 -4.10 -8.57 6.08
C ALA A 181 -3.11 -8.64 7.25
N VAL A 182 -3.27 -9.64 8.13
CA VAL A 182 -2.45 -9.77 9.35
C VAL A 182 -1.88 -11.18 9.44
N LEU A 183 -0.56 -11.24 9.53
CA LEU A 183 0.22 -12.44 9.74
C LEU A 183 1.04 -12.27 11.01
N LYS A 184 1.43 -13.37 11.64
CA LYS A 184 2.22 -13.34 12.87
C LYS A 184 3.44 -14.23 12.76
N ILE A 185 4.49 -13.88 13.49
CA ILE A 185 5.67 -14.71 13.68
C ILE A 185 5.50 -15.44 15.00
N GLY A 186 5.65 -16.76 14.96
CA GLY A 186 5.67 -17.61 16.14
C GLY A 186 6.58 -18.81 15.90
N PRO A 187 6.55 -19.81 16.80
CA PRO A 187 7.38 -21.01 16.66
C PRO A 187 7.17 -21.73 15.33
N ASN A 188 5.92 -21.76 14.83
CA ASN A 188 5.56 -22.40 13.57
C ASN A 188 4.87 -21.46 12.57
N GLU A 189 4.54 -20.24 13.00
CA GLU A 189 3.82 -19.24 12.23
C GLU A 189 4.78 -18.31 11.44
N PRO A 190 4.33 -17.77 10.29
CA PRO A 190 3.03 -18.03 9.67
C PRO A 190 2.98 -19.39 8.97
N SER A 191 1.86 -20.10 9.09
CA SER A 191 1.62 -21.34 8.36
C SER A 191 1.45 -21.06 6.87
N GLN A 192 1.68 -22.07 6.02
CA GLN A 192 1.46 -21.92 4.58
C GLN A 192 -0.01 -21.57 4.26
N LEU A 193 -0.96 -22.13 5.02
CA LEU A 193 -2.37 -21.82 4.86
C LEU A 193 -2.66 -20.33 5.11
N SER A 194 -2.12 -19.77 6.19
CA SER A 194 -2.24 -18.34 6.51
C SER A 194 -1.63 -17.43 5.44
N ILE A 195 -0.46 -17.79 4.91
CA ILE A 195 0.17 -17.06 3.80
C ILE A 195 -0.72 -17.09 2.56
N ASP A 196 -1.18 -18.28 2.15
CA ASP A 196 -1.96 -18.46 0.93
C ASP A 196 -3.31 -17.75 0.99
N GLU A 197 -4.03 -17.85 2.12
CA GLU A 197 -5.34 -17.22 2.29
C GLU A 197 -5.25 -15.69 2.28
N ASN A 198 -4.25 -15.11 2.97
CA ASN A 198 -4.06 -13.67 2.98
C ASN A 198 -3.57 -13.15 1.61
N ALA A 199 -2.66 -13.87 0.94
CA ALA A 199 -2.19 -13.50 -0.39
C ALA A 199 -3.32 -13.50 -1.43
N LYS A 200 -4.14 -14.56 -1.47
CA LYS A 200 -5.32 -14.64 -2.34
C LYS A 200 -6.36 -13.57 -1.98
N GLY A 201 -6.59 -13.33 -0.69
CA GLY A 201 -7.49 -12.29 -0.21
C GLY A 201 -7.10 -10.91 -0.72
N LEU A 202 -5.82 -10.55 -0.58
CA LEU A 202 -5.26 -9.30 -1.08
C LEU A 202 -5.36 -9.19 -2.60
N ALA A 203 -5.07 -10.27 -3.34
CA ALA A 203 -5.15 -10.28 -4.80
C ALA A 203 -6.57 -10.05 -5.33
N ARG A 204 -7.58 -10.73 -4.74
CA ARG A 204 -8.99 -10.48 -5.06
C ARG A 204 -9.43 -9.06 -4.72
N TYR A 205 -8.97 -8.54 -3.59
CA TYR A 205 -9.26 -7.16 -3.20
C TYR A 205 -8.71 -6.16 -4.23
N ALA A 206 -7.45 -6.35 -4.63
CA ALA A 206 -6.74 -5.44 -5.51
C ALA A 206 -7.39 -5.36 -6.89
N ILE A 207 -7.71 -6.52 -7.49
CA ILE A 207 -8.34 -6.56 -8.83
C ILE A 207 -9.74 -5.92 -8.83
N ILE A 208 -10.53 -6.15 -7.77
CA ILE A 208 -11.86 -5.53 -7.62
C ILE A 208 -11.73 -4.01 -7.46
N CYS A 209 -10.72 -3.52 -6.75
CA CYS A 209 -10.50 -2.08 -6.64
C CYS A 209 -10.13 -1.45 -8.00
N GLN A 210 -9.22 -2.09 -8.76
CA GLN A 210 -8.81 -1.60 -10.07
C GLN A 210 -9.98 -1.59 -11.08
N GLU A 211 -10.83 -2.62 -11.08
CA GLU A 211 -12.06 -2.66 -11.86
C GLU A 211 -12.99 -1.46 -11.58
N ASN A 212 -12.91 -0.89 -10.38
CA ASN A 212 -13.76 0.21 -9.92
C ASN A 212 -12.98 1.54 -9.76
N GLY A 213 -11.82 1.68 -10.43
CA GLY A 213 -11.07 2.94 -10.50
C GLY A 213 -10.31 3.35 -9.22
N LEU A 214 -10.12 2.43 -8.27
CA LEU A 214 -9.38 2.69 -7.03
C LEU A 214 -8.01 2.00 -7.06
N VAL A 215 -6.93 2.75 -6.80
CA VAL A 215 -5.59 2.19 -6.58
C VAL A 215 -5.59 1.35 -5.29
N PRO A 216 -5.29 0.05 -5.31
CA PRO A 216 -5.23 -0.75 -4.10
C PRO A 216 -3.89 -0.60 -3.37
N ILE A 217 -3.95 -0.27 -2.07
CA ILE A 217 -2.85 -0.45 -1.13
C ILE A 217 -2.93 -1.88 -0.59
N VAL A 218 -1.96 -2.70 -1.00
CA VAL A 218 -1.78 -4.09 -0.56
C VAL A 218 -1.00 -4.10 0.75
N GLU A 219 -1.66 -4.42 1.88
CA GLU A 219 -1.08 -4.37 3.23
C GLU A 219 -0.99 -5.78 3.86
N PRO A 220 0.05 -6.58 3.54
CA PRO A 220 0.34 -7.84 4.23
C PRO A 220 1.17 -7.56 5.50
N GLU A 221 0.53 -7.11 6.58
CA GLU A 221 1.23 -6.78 7.82
C GLU A 221 1.65 -8.05 8.56
N ILE A 222 2.96 -8.20 8.76
CA ILE A 222 3.51 -9.15 9.71
C ILE A 222 3.67 -8.43 11.05
N LEU A 223 2.98 -8.93 12.08
CA LEU A 223 3.01 -8.34 13.41
C LEU A 223 4.41 -8.42 14.02
N VAL A 224 4.77 -7.35 14.74
CA VAL A 224 6.02 -7.25 15.49
C VAL A 224 5.99 -8.05 16.80
N ASP A 225 4.82 -8.57 17.21
CA ASP A 225 4.65 -9.22 18.50
C ASP A 225 5.54 -10.46 18.68
N GLY A 226 6.12 -10.59 19.88
CA GLY A 226 6.86 -11.77 20.34
C GLY A 226 8.35 -11.53 20.58
N SER A 227 9.01 -12.59 21.05
CA SER A 227 10.44 -12.63 21.43
C SER A 227 11.34 -13.19 20.34
N HIS A 228 10.96 -13.02 19.06
CA HIS A 228 11.86 -13.37 17.98
C HIS A 228 13.03 -12.37 17.97
N ASP A 229 14.12 -12.75 18.64
CA ASP A 229 15.32 -11.93 18.81
C ASP A 229 16.06 -11.70 17.49
N ASP A 230 15.74 -12.49 16.47
CA ASP A 230 16.44 -12.50 15.20
C ASP A 230 15.69 -11.71 14.11
N ILE A 231 16.27 -10.57 13.73
CA ILE A 231 15.83 -9.79 12.57
C ILE A 231 15.89 -10.60 11.26
N ASP A 232 16.74 -11.63 11.16
CA ASP A 232 16.76 -12.57 10.03
C ASP A 232 15.46 -13.37 9.95
N ARG A 233 14.84 -13.73 11.10
CA ARG A 233 13.55 -14.42 11.10
C ARG A 233 12.44 -13.54 10.53
N CYS A 234 12.40 -12.26 10.92
CA CYS A 234 11.46 -11.30 10.33
C CYS A 234 11.69 -11.18 8.82
N ALA A 235 12.94 -11.08 8.37
CA ALA A 235 13.29 -10.99 6.96
C ALA A 235 12.86 -12.24 6.15
N GLU A 236 13.12 -13.44 6.67
CA GLU A 236 12.74 -14.71 6.05
C GLU A 236 11.22 -14.79 5.87
N VAL A 237 10.47 -14.47 6.92
CA VAL A 237 9.00 -14.48 6.87
C VAL A 237 8.48 -13.41 5.90
N SER A 238 9.02 -12.19 5.95
CA SER A 238 8.66 -11.12 5.01
C SER A 238 8.93 -11.51 3.56
N GLU A 239 10.07 -12.12 3.25
CA GLU A 239 10.37 -12.58 1.89
C GLU A 239 9.35 -13.64 1.41
N ARG A 240 9.03 -14.63 2.26
CA ARG A 240 8.04 -15.67 1.94
C ARG A 240 6.65 -15.09 1.68
N VAL A 241 6.20 -14.19 2.55
CA VAL A 241 4.87 -13.56 2.46
C VAL A 241 4.76 -12.65 1.25
N LEU A 242 5.76 -11.80 1.00
CA LEU A 242 5.76 -10.90 -0.15
C LEU A 242 5.82 -11.67 -1.47
N ALA A 243 6.64 -12.72 -1.56
CA ALA A 243 6.68 -13.58 -2.75
C ALA A 243 5.32 -14.21 -3.05
N ALA A 244 4.64 -14.74 -2.03
CA ALA A 244 3.29 -15.30 -2.19
C ALA A 244 2.27 -14.22 -2.61
N CYS A 245 2.33 -13.03 -2.01
CA CYS A 245 1.47 -11.90 -2.37
C CYS A 245 1.64 -11.51 -3.84
N TYR A 246 2.87 -11.29 -4.32
CA TYR A 246 3.09 -10.90 -5.71
C TYR A 246 2.76 -12.00 -6.71
N LYS A 247 2.96 -13.28 -6.33
CA LYS A 247 2.47 -14.40 -7.14
C LYS A 247 0.95 -14.36 -7.27
N ALA A 248 0.22 -14.18 -6.16
CA ALA A 248 -1.23 -14.08 -6.18
C ALA A 248 -1.73 -12.85 -6.96
N LEU A 249 -1.11 -11.67 -6.78
CA LEU A 249 -1.44 -10.47 -7.56
C LEU A 249 -1.29 -10.72 -9.07
N ASN A 250 -0.21 -11.41 -9.48
CA ASN A 250 0.01 -11.76 -10.88
C ASN A 250 -1.02 -12.77 -11.40
N ASP A 251 -1.34 -13.81 -10.62
CA ASP A 251 -2.36 -14.81 -10.97
C ASP A 251 -3.76 -14.20 -11.13
N HIS A 252 -4.04 -13.11 -10.41
CA HIS A 252 -5.28 -12.35 -10.49
C HIS A 252 -5.22 -11.19 -11.50
N HIS A 253 -4.15 -11.09 -12.29
CA HIS A 253 -3.97 -10.08 -13.35
C HIS A 253 -3.98 -8.63 -12.86
N VAL A 254 -3.54 -8.40 -11.62
CA VAL A 254 -3.45 -7.06 -11.03
C VAL A 254 -2.37 -6.24 -11.73
N LEU A 255 -2.72 -5.02 -12.15
CA LEU A 255 -1.80 -4.06 -12.77
C LEU A 255 -0.89 -3.44 -11.70
N LEU A 256 0.38 -3.85 -11.64
CA LEU A 256 1.29 -3.43 -10.57
C LEU A 256 1.60 -1.92 -10.58
N GLU A 257 1.68 -1.31 -11.76
CA GLU A 257 1.89 0.13 -11.95
C GLU A 257 0.76 0.98 -11.35
N GLY A 258 -0.42 0.38 -11.18
CA GLY A 258 -1.60 0.97 -10.54
C GLY A 258 -1.85 0.40 -9.15
N THR A 259 -0.82 -0.03 -8.41
CA THR A 259 -0.91 -0.49 -7.01
C THR A 259 0.08 0.24 -6.11
N LEU A 260 -0.06 0.02 -4.80
CA LEU A 260 0.91 0.41 -3.78
C LEU A 260 1.13 -0.76 -2.81
N LEU A 261 2.33 -0.90 -2.27
CA LEU A 261 2.61 -1.86 -1.19
C LEU A 261 2.70 -1.14 0.16
N LYS A 262 2.05 -1.68 1.19
CA LYS A 262 2.16 -1.23 2.58
C LYS A 262 2.66 -2.36 3.46
N PRO A 263 3.98 -2.63 3.50
CA PRO A 263 4.54 -3.70 4.31
C PRO A 263 4.92 -3.17 5.70
N ASN A 264 5.17 -4.08 6.63
CA ASN A 264 5.96 -3.79 7.82
C ASN A 264 7.43 -3.53 7.44
N MET A 265 8.13 -2.75 8.27
CA MET A 265 9.59 -2.76 8.26
C MET A 265 10.09 -4.08 8.83
N VAL A 266 11.29 -4.52 8.42
CA VAL A 266 11.91 -5.73 8.96
C VAL A 266 12.63 -5.38 10.27
N THR A 267 12.05 -5.79 11.40
CA THR A 267 12.53 -5.47 12.75
C THR A 267 12.64 -6.73 13.60
N PRO A 268 13.41 -6.72 14.70
CA PRO A 268 13.25 -7.69 15.77
C PRO A 268 11.82 -7.66 16.35
N GLY A 269 11.49 -8.69 17.13
CA GLY A 269 10.23 -8.76 17.86
C GLY A 269 10.12 -7.68 18.93
N SER A 270 8.90 -7.36 19.35
CA SER A 270 8.62 -6.28 20.30
C SER A 270 9.19 -6.53 21.70
N GLU A 271 9.46 -7.79 22.05
CA GLU A 271 10.09 -8.20 23.32
C GLU A 271 11.62 -8.31 23.21
N ALA A 272 12.18 -8.25 21.98
CA ALA A 272 13.60 -8.38 21.73
C ALA A 272 14.37 -7.06 21.97
N PRO A 273 15.69 -7.10 22.19
CA PRO A 273 16.52 -5.90 22.23
C PRO A 273 16.42 -5.08 20.94
N LYS A 274 16.32 -3.76 21.07
CA LYS A 274 16.35 -2.84 19.92
C LYS A 274 17.69 -2.94 19.19
N VAL A 275 17.65 -2.76 17.88
CA VAL A 275 18.83 -2.75 17.00
C VAL A 275 19.00 -1.39 16.33
N ALA A 276 20.17 -1.15 15.72
CA ALA A 276 20.44 0.07 14.99
C ALA A 276 19.50 0.25 13.79
N HIS A 277 19.07 1.49 13.53
CA HIS A 277 18.19 1.85 12.41
C HIS A 277 18.78 1.46 11.06
N GLU A 278 20.10 1.54 10.91
CA GLU A 278 20.83 1.12 9.71
C GLU A 278 20.72 -0.39 9.45
N LEU A 279 20.60 -1.20 10.50
CA LEU A 279 20.40 -2.64 10.37
C LEU A 279 18.98 -2.92 9.86
N ILE A 280 17.97 -2.31 10.47
CA ILE A 280 16.57 -2.36 10.02
C ILE A 280 16.46 -1.93 8.55
N ALA A 281 17.14 -0.85 8.17
CA ALA A 281 17.17 -0.35 6.81
C ALA A 281 17.77 -1.36 5.81
N LYS A 282 18.94 -1.94 6.14
CA LYS A 282 19.61 -2.94 5.28
C LYS A 282 18.72 -4.15 5.06
N PHE A 283 18.13 -4.68 6.12
CA PHE A 283 17.28 -5.86 6.06
C PHE A 283 15.99 -5.59 5.28
N THR A 284 15.32 -4.48 5.57
CA THR A 284 14.09 -4.09 4.88
C THR A 284 14.34 -3.90 3.39
N ILE A 285 15.36 -3.12 3.00
CA ILE A 285 15.66 -2.89 1.58
C ILE A 285 16.09 -4.17 0.86
N ARG A 286 16.89 -5.03 1.51
CA ARG A 286 17.27 -6.35 0.94
C ARG A 286 16.04 -7.21 0.65
N THR A 287 15.13 -7.34 1.62
CA THR A 287 13.90 -8.12 1.49
C THR A 287 13.05 -7.60 0.34
N LEU A 288 12.84 -6.28 0.26
CA LEU A 288 12.05 -5.68 -0.82
C LEU A 288 12.69 -5.91 -2.20
N LEU A 289 14.01 -5.72 -2.33
CA LEU A 289 14.73 -5.96 -3.59
C LEU A 289 14.66 -7.41 -4.08
N ARG A 290 14.44 -8.38 -3.19
CA ARG A 290 14.31 -9.79 -3.52
C ARG A 290 12.91 -10.19 -3.96
N THR A 291 11.88 -9.43 -3.60
CA THR A 291 10.49 -9.87 -3.75
C THR A 291 9.57 -8.90 -4.48
N VAL A 292 9.86 -7.60 -4.48
CA VAL A 292 8.99 -6.57 -5.06
C VAL A 292 9.35 -6.34 -6.53
N PRO A 293 8.42 -6.52 -7.48
CA PRO A 293 8.65 -6.15 -8.87
C PRO A 293 8.81 -4.63 -9.02
N ALA A 294 9.81 -4.20 -9.80
CA ALA A 294 10.11 -2.79 -10.06
C ALA A 294 8.99 -2.00 -10.78
N ALA A 295 7.89 -2.66 -11.17
CA ALA A 295 6.70 -2.00 -11.71
C ALA A 295 5.84 -1.33 -10.61
N VAL A 296 6.00 -1.72 -9.34
CA VAL A 296 5.27 -1.11 -8.22
C VAL A 296 5.83 0.31 -7.99
N PRO A 297 5.01 1.36 -8.10
CA PRO A 297 5.51 2.74 -8.13
C PRO A 297 5.97 3.26 -6.76
N ALA A 298 5.40 2.76 -5.65
CA ALA A 298 5.78 3.18 -4.32
C ALA A 298 5.45 2.16 -3.22
N ILE A 299 6.25 2.23 -2.15
CA ILE A 299 6.12 1.43 -0.93
C ILE A 299 5.87 2.39 0.23
N VAL A 300 4.71 2.25 0.87
CA VAL A 300 4.20 3.16 1.92
C VAL A 300 4.17 2.42 3.27
N PHE A 301 5.32 2.33 3.94
CA PHE A 301 5.49 1.53 5.16
C PHE A 301 4.47 1.85 6.26
N LEU A 302 3.98 0.82 6.93
CA LEU A 302 3.29 0.95 8.21
C LEU A 302 4.32 1.11 9.35
N SER A 303 4.00 1.92 10.37
CA SER A 303 4.83 2.07 11.56
C SER A 303 4.66 0.91 12.56
N GLY A 304 3.48 0.29 12.58
CA GLY A 304 3.17 -0.80 13.51
C GLY A 304 3.19 -0.32 14.96
N GLY A 305 3.98 -0.97 15.81
CA GLY A 305 4.16 -0.62 17.21
C GLY A 305 5.29 0.39 17.50
N GLN A 306 5.94 0.93 16.48
CA GLN A 306 7.05 1.88 16.66
C GLN A 306 6.55 3.23 17.21
N SER A 307 7.41 3.90 17.98
CA SER A 307 7.20 5.31 18.30
C SER A 307 7.31 6.20 17.06
N GLU A 308 6.80 7.44 17.14
CA GLU A 308 6.86 8.42 16.05
C GLU A 308 8.31 8.69 15.60
N GLU A 309 9.22 8.82 16.56
CA GLU A 309 10.66 9.04 16.30
C GLU A 309 11.29 7.80 15.65
N GLU A 310 11.03 6.60 16.15
CA GLU A 310 11.59 5.37 15.57
C GLU A 310 11.14 5.14 14.13
N ALA A 311 9.84 5.33 13.86
CA ALA A 311 9.30 5.21 12.51
C ALA A 311 10.00 6.20 11.55
N THR A 312 10.25 7.42 12.02
CA THR A 312 10.95 8.48 11.26
C THR A 312 12.41 8.12 11.03
N LEU A 313 13.14 7.71 12.06
CA LEU A 313 14.56 7.36 11.98
C LEU A 313 14.81 6.12 11.11
N ASN A 314 13.96 5.09 11.22
CA ASN A 314 14.04 3.89 10.37
C ASN A 314 13.75 4.24 8.90
N LEU A 315 12.71 5.04 8.62
CA LEU A 315 12.40 5.49 7.27
C LEU A 315 13.55 6.33 6.67
N ASN A 316 14.14 7.22 7.49
CA ASN A 316 15.29 8.03 7.10
C ASN A 316 16.52 7.16 6.78
N ALA A 317 16.82 6.17 7.61
CA ALA A 317 17.92 5.23 7.39
C ALA A 317 17.74 4.45 6.07
N MET A 318 16.52 3.98 5.78
CA MET A 318 16.19 3.31 4.51
C MET A 318 16.45 4.20 3.30
N ASN A 319 16.04 5.47 3.37
CA ASN A 319 16.21 6.41 2.26
C ASN A 319 17.67 6.85 2.08
N LYS A 320 18.45 6.97 3.16
CA LYS A 320 19.89 7.29 3.10
C LYS A 320 20.79 6.14 2.65
N LEU A 321 20.32 4.89 2.74
CA LEU A 321 21.13 3.73 2.35
C LEU A 321 21.58 3.82 0.88
N GLU A 322 22.89 3.82 0.62
CA GLU A 322 23.41 3.84 -0.74
C GLU A 322 23.09 2.52 -1.48
N GLY A 323 22.83 2.61 -2.79
CA GLY A 323 22.61 1.46 -3.66
C GLY A 323 21.25 1.47 -4.35
N LYS A 324 20.89 0.31 -4.93
CA LYS A 324 19.63 0.13 -5.65
C LYS A 324 18.45 0.23 -4.66
N LYS A 325 17.48 1.08 -4.95
CA LYS A 325 16.18 1.09 -4.26
C LYS A 325 15.24 0.10 -4.94
N PRO A 326 14.33 -0.54 -4.19
CA PRO A 326 13.31 -1.42 -4.75
C PRO A 326 12.45 -0.71 -5.81
#